data_AF-A0A6A6LYE0-F1
#
_entry.id   AF-A0A6A6LYE0-F1
#
_cell.length_a   1.000
_cell.length_b   1.000
_cell.length_c   1.000
_cell.angle_alpha   90.00
_cell.angle_beta   90.00
_cell.angle_gamma   90.00
#
_symmetry.space_group_name_H-M   'P 1'
#
loop_
_entity.id
_entity.type
_entity.pdbx_description
1 polymer ?
#
loop_
_entity_poly.entity_id
_entity_poly.type
_entity_poly.pdbx_seq_one_letter_code
_entity_poly.pdbx_strand_id
1 'polypeptide(L)'
;MSSAALQTYGPSMLPTLNLTGDLVLAERISPRIGKVGPGDIVLVQSPVNPRKVVTKRVMGMEGDSVTYVVDPKNSDESDTIVVPKGHIWIEGDNIHDSNDSRKFGAFPYGLLQA
;
A
#
# COMPACT_ATOMS: atom_id res chain seq x y z
N MET A 1 -14.51 11.94 -15.76
CA MET A 1 -13.40 12.85 -15.41
C MET A 1 -13.13 12.80 -13.91
N SER A 2 -12.48 11.75 -13.38
CA SER A 2 -12.12 11.72 -11.95
C SER A 2 -10.77 11.06 -11.70
N SER A 3 -9.82 11.30 -12.61
CA SER A 3 -8.42 11.01 -12.37
C SER A 3 -7.68 12.28 -11.94
N ALA A 4 -6.69 12.14 -11.07
CA ALA A 4 -5.82 13.23 -10.65
C ALA A 4 -4.37 12.84 -10.93
N ALA A 5 -3.60 13.75 -11.51
CA ALA A 5 -2.16 13.58 -11.65
C ALA A 5 -1.50 14.01 -10.34
N LEU A 6 -0.73 13.10 -9.72
CA LEU A 6 -0.09 13.32 -8.43
C LEU A 6 1.39 12.96 -8.54
N GLN A 7 2.22 13.72 -7.83
CA GLN A 7 3.65 13.44 -7.77
C GLN A 7 3.95 12.68 -6.47
N THR A 8 4.65 11.55 -6.60
CA THR A 8 4.94 10.66 -5.48
C THR A 8 6.43 10.69 -5.18
N TYR A 9 6.81 10.88 -3.91
CA TYR A 9 8.21 10.97 -3.50
C TYR A 9 8.55 9.93 -2.45
N GLY A 10 9.81 9.49 -2.46
CA GLY A 10 10.39 8.62 -1.45
C GLY A 10 10.72 7.21 -1.96
N PRO A 11 11.51 6.47 -1.18
CA PRO A 11 12.14 5.22 -1.64
C PRO A 11 11.21 4.00 -1.61
N SER A 12 10.06 4.09 -0.95
CA SER A 12 9.27 2.92 -0.56
C SER A 12 8.64 2.13 -1.71
N MET A 13 8.51 2.74 -2.88
CA MET A 13 7.97 2.10 -4.08
C MET A 13 9.06 1.84 -5.13
N LEU A 14 10.35 1.98 -4.78
CA LEU A 14 11.43 1.58 -5.68
C LEU A 14 11.38 0.07 -5.94
N PRO A 15 11.69 -0.41 -7.16
CA PRO A 15 12.08 0.38 -8.33
C PRO A 15 10.89 0.89 -9.17
N THR A 16 9.65 0.55 -8.81
CA THR A 16 8.44 0.89 -9.57
C THR A 16 8.21 2.39 -9.68
N LEU A 17 8.41 3.14 -8.58
CA LEU A 17 8.34 4.59 -8.57
C LEU A 17 9.69 5.19 -8.17
N ASN A 18 10.17 6.16 -8.95
CA ASN A 18 11.44 6.84 -8.75
C ASN A 18 11.47 7.67 -7.45
N LEU A 19 12.65 7.73 -6.84
CA LEU A 19 12.89 8.48 -5.61
C LEU A 19 12.57 9.99 -5.75
N THR A 20 12.90 10.56 -6.91
CA THR A 20 12.86 12.01 -7.19
C THR A 20 11.53 12.51 -7.73
N GLY A 21 10.52 11.64 -7.84
CA GLY A 21 9.18 12.04 -8.24
C GLY A 21 8.74 11.44 -9.55
N ASP A 22 7.86 10.44 -9.48
CA ASP A 22 7.08 10.00 -10.64
C ASP A 22 5.70 10.68 -10.66
N LEU A 23 5.22 10.95 -11.87
CA LEU A 23 3.85 11.41 -12.10
C LEU A 23 2.94 10.19 -12.22
N VAL A 24 2.05 10.02 -11.25
CA VAL A 24 1.09 8.92 -11.22
C VAL A 24 -0.29 9.46 -11.55
N LEU A 25 -0.99 8.76 -12.45
CA LEU A 25 -2.40 9.01 -12.70
C LEU A 25 -3.23 8.19 -11.71
N ALA A 26 -3.77 8.84 -10.70
CA ALA A 26 -4.61 8.19 -9.69
C ALA A 26 -6.07 8.22 -10.12
N GLU A 27 -6.71 7.05 -10.12
CA GLU A 27 -8.12 6.85 -10.50
C GLU A 27 -8.98 6.79 -9.23
N ARG A 28 -9.91 7.72 -9.02
CA ARG A 28 -10.60 7.85 -7.72
C ARG A 28 -11.88 7.01 -7.57
N ILE A 29 -12.35 6.36 -8.63
CA ILE A 29 -13.64 5.67 -8.65
C ILE A 29 -13.47 4.22 -8.20
N SER A 30 -12.44 3.49 -8.65
CA SER A 30 -12.25 2.06 -8.36
C SER A 30 -12.29 1.72 -6.87
N PRO A 31 -11.65 2.48 -5.96
CA PRO A 31 -11.78 2.23 -4.52
C PRO A 31 -13.19 2.41 -3.99
N ARG A 32 -13.99 3.32 -4.57
CA ARG A 32 -15.36 3.63 -4.13
C ARG A 32 -16.38 2.57 -4.56
N ILE A 33 -16.05 1.81 -5.60
CA ILE A 33 -16.90 0.74 -6.14
C ILE A 33 -16.35 -0.66 -5.85
N GLY A 34 -15.33 -0.76 -4.98
CA GLY A 34 -14.74 -2.04 -4.57
C GLY A 34 -13.96 -2.76 -5.67
N LYS A 35 -13.38 -2.02 -6.63
CA LYS A 35 -12.57 -2.57 -7.74
C LYS A 35 -11.06 -2.48 -7.50
N VAL A 36 -10.63 -2.46 -6.25
CA VAL A 36 -9.19 -2.56 -5.90
C VAL A 36 -8.88 -4.04 -5.68
N GLY A 37 -7.71 -4.49 -6.14
CA GLY A 37 -7.26 -5.87 -5.98
C GLY A 37 -5.75 -6.02 -5.86
N PRO A 38 -5.26 -7.26 -5.64
CA PRO A 38 -3.83 -7.53 -5.54
C PRO A 38 -3.06 -7.08 -6.78
N GLY A 39 -1.93 -6.43 -6.57
CA GLY A 39 -1.10 -5.83 -7.62
C GLY A 39 -1.37 -4.34 -7.86
N ASP A 40 -2.51 -3.80 -7.46
CA ASP A 40 -2.82 -2.38 -7.63
C ASP A 40 -1.91 -1.50 -6.75
N ILE A 41 -1.53 -0.32 -7.27
CA ILE A 41 -0.88 0.72 -6.49
C ILE A 41 -1.95 1.70 -6.03
N VAL A 42 -2.08 1.85 -4.71
CA VAL A 42 -3.12 2.65 -4.08
C VAL A 42 -2.53 3.82 -3.32
N LEU A 43 -3.32 4.90 -3.24
CA LEU A 43 -3.05 6.03 -2.36
C LEU A 43 -3.77 5.81 -1.03
N VAL A 44 -3.00 5.78 0.04
CA VAL A 44 -3.49 5.47 1.39
C VAL A 44 -3.15 6.58 2.34
N GLN A 45 -4.12 7.01 3.14
CA GLN A 45 -3.86 7.95 4.23
C GLN A 45 -2.97 7.29 5.28
N SER A 46 -1.91 7.97 5.69
CA SER A 46 -0.98 7.44 6.71
C SER A 46 -1.67 7.36 8.08
N PRO A 47 -1.62 6.20 8.77
CA PRO A 47 -2.20 6.05 10.10
C PRO A 47 -1.40 6.82 11.16
N VAL A 48 -0.14 7.15 10.87
CA VAL A 48 0.74 7.91 11.78
C VAL A 48 0.58 9.42 11.59
N ASN A 49 0.31 9.87 10.36
CA ASN A 49 0.11 11.28 10.06
C ASN A 49 -1.04 11.46 9.06
N PRO A 50 -2.26 11.77 9.52
CA PRO A 50 -3.44 11.90 8.66
C PRO A 50 -3.34 12.98 7.58
N ARG A 51 -2.38 13.91 7.69
CA ARG A 51 -2.09 14.92 6.65
C ARG A 51 -1.21 14.40 5.52
N LYS A 52 -0.70 13.17 5.61
CA LYS A 52 0.13 12.54 4.58
C LYS A 52 -0.63 11.40 3.90
N VAL A 53 -0.53 11.37 2.58
CA VAL A 53 -0.95 10.25 1.73
C VAL A 53 0.30 9.57 1.21
N VAL A 54 0.32 8.25 1.23
CA VAL A 54 1.44 7.42 0.78
C VAL A 54 0.98 6.46 -0.31
N THR A 55 1.90 6.08 -1.20
CA THR A 55 1.68 5.02 -2.19
C THR A 55 2.17 3.68 -1.67
N LYS A 56 1.35 2.65 -1.84
CA LYS A 56 1.67 1.25 -1.54
C LYS A 56 1.03 0.33 -2.58
N ARG A 57 1.56 -0.88 -2.70
CA ARG A 57 0.97 -1.94 -3.50
C ARG A 57 0.08 -2.82 -2.64
N VAL A 58 -1.08 -3.19 -3.17
CA VAL A 58 -1.97 -4.17 -2.56
C VAL A 58 -1.38 -5.56 -2.77
N MET A 59 -1.18 -6.30 -1.68
CA MET A 59 -0.70 -7.68 -1.72
C MET A 59 -1.80 -8.69 -1.43
N GLY A 60 -2.86 -8.27 -0.72
CA GLY A 60 -4.01 -9.13 -0.43
C GLY A 60 -5.22 -8.32 0.02
N MET A 61 -6.39 -8.87 -0.24
CA MET A 61 -7.70 -8.34 0.10
C MET A 61 -8.30 -9.13 1.26
N GLU A 62 -9.40 -8.64 1.84
CA GLU A 62 -10.21 -9.37 2.82
C GLU A 62 -10.32 -10.87 2.51
N GLY A 63 -9.94 -11.71 3.48
CA GLY A 63 -9.99 -13.17 3.37
C GLY A 63 -8.76 -13.82 2.73
N ASP A 64 -7.89 -13.06 2.07
CA ASP A 64 -6.65 -13.59 1.49
C ASP A 64 -5.65 -13.98 2.59
N SER A 65 -4.91 -15.07 2.36
CA SER A 65 -3.73 -15.43 3.15
C SER A 65 -2.49 -14.79 2.52
N VAL A 66 -1.84 -13.89 3.26
CA VAL A 66 -0.64 -13.18 2.81
C VAL A 66 0.55 -13.59 3.67
N THR A 67 1.60 -14.12 3.04
CA THR A 67 2.90 -14.38 3.66
C THR A 67 3.81 -13.18 3.46
N TYR A 68 4.41 -12.67 4.54
CA TYR A 68 5.25 -11.48 4.53
C TYR A 68 6.52 -11.68 5.36
N VAL A 69 7.58 -10.94 5.05
CA VAL A 69 8.83 -10.93 5.83
C VAL A 69 8.68 -9.99 7.03
N VAL A 70 8.96 -10.49 8.23
CA VAL A 70 8.68 -9.81 9.51
C VAL A 70 9.67 -8.67 9.77
N ASP A 71 10.97 -8.91 9.60
CA ASP A 71 12.02 -7.90 9.75
C ASP A 71 13.02 -7.95 8.58
N PRO A 72 12.67 -7.36 7.42
CA PRO A 72 13.49 -7.46 6.23
C PRO A 72 14.86 -6.77 6.31
N LYS A 73 15.17 -6.10 7.43
CA LYS A 73 16.50 -5.50 7.66
C LYS A 73 17.46 -6.46 8.33
N ASN A 74 16.94 -7.41 9.12
CA ASN A 74 17.74 -8.24 10.00
C ASN A 74 17.49 -9.75 9.83
N SER A 75 16.38 -10.17 9.21
CA SER A 75 16.07 -11.59 8.99
C SER A 75 15.21 -11.83 7.74
N ASP A 76 15.23 -13.08 7.28
CA ASP A 76 14.32 -13.60 6.24
C ASP A 76 13.13 -14.37 6.87
N GLU A 77 12.87 -14.16 8.16
CA GLU A 77 11.74 -14.78 8.85
C GLU A 77 10.43 -14.27 8.26
N SER A 78 9.54 -15.21 7.93
CA SER A 78 8.24 -14.92 7.36
C SER A 78 7.11 -15.36 8.27
N ASP A 79 6.04 -14.57 8.29
CA ASP A 79 4.79 -14.90 8.94
C ASP A 79 3.65 -14.88 7.92
N THR A 80 2.50 -15.46 8.26
CA THR A 80 1.31 -15.48 7.40
C THR A 80 0.09 -14.99 8.14
N ILE A 81 -0.64 -14.07 7.51
CA ILE A 81 -1.88 -13.52 8.05
C ILE A 81 -3.04 -13.73 7.09
N VAL A 82 -4.23 -13.96 7.63
CA VAL A 82 -5.49 -13.83 6.88
C VAL A 82 -5.97 -12.40 7.02
N VAL A 83 -6.12 -11.70 5.89
CA VAL A 83 -6.53 -10.28 5.90
C VAL A 83 -7.93 -10.15 6.49
N PRO A 84 -8.12 -9.33 7.55
CA PRO A 84 -9.41 -9.17 8.19
C PRO A 84 -10.47 -8.59 7.27
N LYS A 85 -11.74 -8.86 7.63
CA LYS A 85 -12.89 -8.22 6.99
C LYS A 85 -12.79 -6.69 7.04
N GLY A 86 -13.09 -6.03 5.93
CA GLY A 86 -13.01 -4.58 5.79
C GLY A 86 -11.60 -4.02 5.66
N HIS A 87 -10.58 -4.86 5.47
CA HIS A 87 -9.18 -4.45 5.39
C HIS A 87 -8.48 -4.95 4.10
N ILE A 88 -7.31 -4.37 3.86
CA ILE A 88 -6.35 -4.74 2.81
C ILE A 88 -4.96 -4.89 3.42
N TRP A 89 -4.15 -5.75 2.83
CA TRP A 89 -2.72 -5.82 3.12
C TRP A 89 -1.94 -5.08 2.04
N ILE A 90 -1.14 -4.09 2.45
CA ILE A 90 -0.39 -3.24 1.53
C ILE A 90 1.08 -3.22 1.90
N GLU A 91 1.96 -3.26 0.89
CA GLU A 91 3.41 -3.21 1.07
C GLU A 91 4.04 -2.22 0.09
N GLY A 92 5.18 -1.66 0.47
CA GLY A 92 6.05 -0.98 -0.47
C GLY A 92 6.92 -1.98 -1.22
N ASP A 93 7.10 -1.77 -2.53
CA ASP A 93 7.96 -2.59 -3.39
C ASP A 93 9.43 -2.60 -2.90
N ASN A 94 9.86 -1.51 -2.25
CA ASN A 94 11.13 -1.48 -1.55
C ASN A 94 10.95 -2.03 -0.12
N ILE A 95 11.07 -3.34 -0.01
CA ILE A 95 10.94 -4.11 1.23
C ILE A 95 11.82 -3.60 2.38
N HIS A 96 12.99 -3.03 2.10
CA HIS A 96 13.92 -2.55 3.12
C HIS A 96 13.63 -1.12 3.62
N ASP A 97 12.81 -0.35 2.89
CA ASP A 97 12.51 1.04 3.24
C ASP A 97 11.04 1.42 2.99
N SER A 98 10.16 0.76 3.73
CA SER A 98 8.74 1.05 3.68
C SER A 98 8.07 0.96 5.06
N ASN A 99 7.16 1.90 5.32
CA ASN A 99 6.26 1.88 6.47
C ASN A 99 4.88 1.45 5.96
N ASP A 100 4.51 0.20 6.22
CA ASP A 100 3.34 -0.46 5.60
C ASP A 100 2.76 -1.57 6.48
N SER A 101 2.01 -2.52 5.91
CA SER A 101 1.29 -3.53 6.68
C SER A 101 2.21 -4.45 7.50
N ARG A 102 3.46 -4.67 7.10
CA ARG A 102 4.43 -5.43 7.90
C ARG A 102 4.65 -4.81 9.29
N LYS A 103 4.50 -3.48 9.38
CA LYS A 103 4.69 -2.72 10.62
C LYS A 103 3.38 -2.39 11.35
N PHE A 104 2.31 -2.13 10.62
CA PHE A 104 1.06 -1.62 11.19
C PHE A 104 -0.12 -2.61 11.13
N GLY A 105 0.06 -3.77 10.49
CA GLY A 105 -1.00 -4.71 10.18
C GLY A 105 -1.83 -4.29 8.96
N ALA A 106 -2.95 -4.97 8.76
CA ALA A 106 -3.86 -4.69 7.66
C ALA A 106 -4.51 -3.29 7.81
N PHE A 107 -4.74 -2.61 6.69
CA PHE A 107 -5.29 -1.26 6.65
C PHE A 107 -6.79 -1.31 6.35
N PRO A 108 -7.64 -0.53 7.05
CA PRO A 108 -9.05 -0.42 6.69
C PRO A 108 -9.25 0.16 5.29
N TYR A 109 -10.23 -0.32 4.52
CA TYR A 109 -10.58 0.27 3.21
C TYR A 109 -10.85 1.77 3.27
N GLY A 110 -11.34 2.28 4.41
CA GLY A 110 -11.64 3.69 4.62
C GLY A 110 -10.43 4.62 4.53
N LEU A 111 -9.20 4.09 4.58
CA LEU A 111 -7.97 4.87 4.40
C LEU A 111 -7.59 5.05 2.93
N LEU A 112 -8.21 4.31 2.00
CA LEU A 112 -7.97 4.47 0.57
C LEU A 112 -8.50 5.81 0.06
N GLN A 113 -7.67 6.51 -0.72
CA GLN A 113 -7.97 7.81 -1.31
C GLN A 113 -8.22 7.72 -2.82
N ALA A 114 -7.47 6.85 -3.50
CA ALA A 114 -7.54 6.52 -4.92
C ALA A 114 -6.84 5.17 -5.16
#